data_AF-A0A7Z9K7S2-F1
#
_entry.id   AF-A0A7Z9K7S2-F1
#
_cell.length_a   1.000
_cell.length_b   1.000
_cell.length_c   1.000
_cell.angle_alpha   90.00
_cell.angle_beta   90.00
_cell.angle_gamma   90.00
#
_symmetry.space_group_name_H-M   'P 1'
#
loop_
_entity.id
_entity.type
_entity.pdbx_description
1 polymer ?
#
loop_
_entity_poly.entity_id
_entity_poly.type
_entity_poly.pdbx_seq_one_letter_code
_entity_poly.pdbx_strand_id
1 'polypeptide(L)'
;MNNNFFFELSDCNYSVEAWNWFTVSSVSDMKFQHEISWSRIYEYPWVLNELENEFSAGKDPFVHNCSWGFEDIHLVFKTWIDALFPLSIHSDVRPSTFHKTYVWDITQRPPDEIVNKFDAVLNISTLEHVPFDHLKILENHLKQLKRGGIFLGTFDVPGLQTKKFENLFGLQIPNSNDDRLTPRNSKIPDKILGLPENFNVCYLKIRRI
;
A
#
# COMPACT_ATOMS: atom_id res chain seq x y z
N MET A 1 -20.66 -10.40 8.36
CA MET A 1 -19.95 -11.48 7.64
C MET A 1 -18.94 -10.78 6.75
N ASN A 2 -17.64 -10.97 6.99
CA ASN A 2 -16.62 -10.48 6.06
C ASN A 2 -16.64 -11.41 4.85
N ASN A 3 -17.14 -10.91 3.72
CA ASN A 3 -17.08 -11.64 2.47
C ASN A 3 -15.65 -11.50 1.94
N ASN A 4 -14.78 -12.44 2.32
CA ASN A 4 -13.47 -12.56 1.70
C ASN A 4 -13.65 -13.12 0.29
N PHE A 5 -12.98 -12.53 -0.69
CA PHE A 5 -13.03 -12.98 -2.09
C PHE A 5 -11.72 -13.66 -2.45
N PHE A 6 -11.81 -14.83 -3.06
CA PHE A 6 -10.66 -15.70 -3.32
C PHE A 6 -10.25 -15.60 -4.78
N PHE A 7 -8.94 -15.56 -5.03
CA PHE A 7 -8.38 -15.63 -6.37
C PHE A 7 -7.06 -16.40 -6.37
N GLU A 8 -6.73 -16.99 -7.52
CA GLU A 8 -5.47 -17.69 -7.74
C GLU A 8 -4.55 -16.83 -8.62
N LEU A 9 -3.27 -16.76 -8.25
CA LEU A 9 -2.25 -16.07 -9.04
C LEU A 9 -0.90 -16.77 -8.86
N SER A 10 -0.26 -17.18 -9.96
CA SER A 10 1.04 -17.89 -9.93
C SER A 10 1.06 -19.11 -8.98
N ASP A 11 0.07 -20.00 -9.13
CA ASP A 11 -0.07 -21.24 -8.34
C ASP A 11 -0.23 -21.01 -6.82
N CYS A 12 -0.58 -19.78 -6.42
CA CYS A 12 -0.83 -19.40 -5.03
C CYS A 12 -2.27 -18.89 -4.87
N ASN A 13 -2.87 -19.23 -3.72
CA ASN A 13 -4.21 -18.77 -3.37
C ASN A 13 -4.14 -17.53 -2.50
N TYR A 14 -5.03 -16.58 -2.78
CA TYR A 14 -5.12 -15.31 -2.07
C TYR A 14 -6.57 -14.99 -1.72
N SER A 15 -6.77 -14.23 -0.65
CA SER A 15 -8.04 -13.60 -0.32
C SER A 15 -7.91 -12.08 -0.31
N VAL A 16 -8.78 -11.39 -1.04
CA VAL A 16 -9.01 -9.96 -0.88
C VAL A 16 -9.83 -9.76 0.39
N GLU A 17 -9.23 -9.12 1.40
CA GLU A 17 -9.85 -8.80 2.68
C GLU A 17 -10.41 -7.38 2.71
N ALA A 18 -9.83 -6.47 1.92
CA ALA A 18 -10.36 -5.12 1.74
C ALA A 18 -9.99 -4.56 0.36
N TRP A 19 -10.93 -3.88 -0.30
CA TRP A 19 -10.74 -3.14 -1.54
C TRP A 19 -11.75 -1.99 -1.55
N ASN A 20 -11.35 -0.83 -1.01
CA ASN A 20 -12.26 0.24 -0.61
C ASN A 20 -11.66 1.63 -0.84
N TRP A 21 -12.53 2.63 -0.86
CA TRP A 21 -12.12 4.04 -0.89
C TRP A 21 -11.74 4.53 0.51
N PHE A 22 -10.76 5.42 0.60
CA PHE A 22 -10.68 6.32 1.74
C PHE A 22 -11.88 7.28 1.72
N THR A 23 -12.36 7.64 2.90
CA THR A 23 -13.48 8.57 3.07
C THR A 23 -13.08 9.71 4.00
N VAL A 24 -13.90 10.76 4.05
CA VAL A 24 -13.70 11.87 4.99
C VAL A 24 -13.73 11.45 6.47
N SER A 25 -14.32 10.28 6.76
CA SER A 25 -14.37 9.70 8.11
C SER A 25 -13.21 8.74 8.40
N SER A 26 -12.37 8.43 7.40
CA SER A 26 -11.18 7.61 7.61
C SER A 26 -10.25 8.23 8.66
N VAL A 27 -9.66 7.38 9.49
CA VAL A 27 -8.69 7.81 10.50
C VAL A 27 -7.55 8.57 9.82
N SER A 28 -7.17 9.68 10.42
CA SER A 28 -6.10 10.54 9.92
C SER A 28 -5.15 10.94 11.03
N ASP A 29 -3.87 11.14 10.72
CA ASP A 29 -2.85 11.61 11.66
C ASP A 29 -2.03 12.75 11.05
N MET A 30 -2.11 13.93 11.67
CA MET A 30 -1.44 15.14 11.21
C MET A 30 0.09 15.06 11.34
N LYS A 31 0.64 14.08 12.05
CA LYS A 31 2.10 13.86 12.04
C LYS A 31 2.63 13.49 10.66
N PHE A 32 1.77 12.99 9.78
CA PHE A 32 2.08 12.68 8.39
C PHE A 32 1.65 13.78 7.41
N GLN A 33 1.44 15.01 7.90
CA GLN A 33 1.14 16.15 7.04
C GLN A 33 2.32 16.48 6.12
N HIS A 34 2.01 16.85 4.88
CA HIS A 34 2.99 17.29 3.90
C HIS A 34 2.35 18.27 2.92
N GLU A 35 3.13 19.23 2.42
CA GLU A 35 2.60 20.34 1.61
C GLU A 35 2.06 19.88 0.25
N ILE A 36 2.64 18.82 -0.33
CA ILE A 36 2.27 18.29 -1.65
C ILE A 36 1.58 16.92 -1.59
N SER A 37 1.59 16.24 -0.43
CA SER A 37 1.09 14.86 -0.29
C SER A 37 -0.14 14.82 0.61
N TRP A 38 -1.23 15.36 0.08
CA TRP A 38 -2.49 15.64 0.80
C TRP A 38 -3.16 14.42 1.45
N SER A 39 -2.92 13.21 0.92
CA SER A 39 -3.56 11.96 1.35
C SER A 39 -2.76 11.16 2.39
N ARG A 40 -1.46 11.45 2.58
CA ARG A 40 -0.57 10.66 3.46
C ARG A 40 -1.02 10.63 4.91
N ILE A 41 -1.73 11.66 5.35
CA ILE A 41 -2.35 11.69 6.67
C ILE A 41 -3.38 10.59 6.88
N TYR A 42 -3.93 9.98 5.83
CA TYR A 42 -4.91 8.88 5.93
C TYR A 42 -4.28 7.51 5.66
N GLU A 43 -3.43 7.46 4.63
CA GLU A 43 -2.85 6.21 4.16
C GLU A 43 -1.86 5.60 5.16
N TYR A 44 -0.93 6.41 5.69
CA TYR A 44 0.06 5.92 6.63
C TYR A 44 -0.55 5.44 7.94
N PRO A 45 -1.50 6.15 8.59
CA PRO A 45 -2.18 5.61 9.76
C PRO A 45 -2.97 4.35 9.47
N TRP A 46 -3.60 4.24 8.29
CA TRP A 46 -4.29 3.00 7.92
C TRP A 46 -3.30 1.82 7.85
N VAL A 47 -2.16 1.99 7.17
CA VAL A 47 -1.14 0.94 7.10
C VAL A 47 -0.61 0.56 8.48
N LEU A 48 -0.27 1.55 9.32
CA LEU A 48 0.22 1.27 10.68
C LEU A 48 -0.82 0.52 11.52
N ASN A 49 -2.07 0.97 11.50
CA ASN A 49 -3.15 0.32 12.23
C ASN A 49 -3.38 -1.12 11.74
N GLU A 50 -3.33 -1.37 10.43
CA GLU A 50 -3.47 -2.73 9.87
C GLU A 50 -2.31 -3.63 10.32
N LEU A 51 -1.06 -3.15 10.27
CA LEU A 51 0.09 -3.91 10.74
C LEU A 51 0.01 -4.18 12.25
N GLU A 52 -0.33 -3.18 13.06
CA GLU A 52 -0.51 -3.36 14.49
C GLU A 52 -1.63 -4.35 14.79
N ASN A 53 -2.80 -4.24 14.15
CA ASN A 53 -3.92 -5.18 14.34
C ASN A 53 -3.55 -6.63 13.97
N GLU A 54 -2.77 -6.82 12.92
CA GLU A 54 -2.36 -8.15 12.44
C GLU A 54 -1.28 -8.80 13.30
N PHE A 55 -0.38 -8.00 13.85
CA PHE A 55 0.82 -8.48 14.53
C PHE A 55 0.86 -8.16 16.02
N SER A 56 -0.23 -7.64 16.59
CA SER A 56 -0.41 -7.43 18.03
C SER A 56 -0.22 -8.75 18.80
N ALA A 57 0.61 -8.69 19.85
CA ALA A 57 1.01 -9.76 20.77
C ALA A 57 2.15 -10.70 20.28
N GLY A 58 3.39 -10.28 20.53
CA GLY A 58 4.54 -11.17 20.69
C GLY A 58 5.18 -11.71 19.40
N LYS A 59 4.83 -11.16 18.24
CA LYS A 59 5.48 -11.47 16.97
C LYS A 59 6.21 -10.24 16.47
N ASP A 60 7.47 -10.41 16.07
CA ASP A 60 8.20 -9.42 15.29
C ASP A 60 8.01 -9.75 13.80
N PRO A 61 7.03 -9.14 13.10
CA PRO A 61 6.78 -9.46 11.69
C PRO A 61 7.94 -8.98 10.82
N PHE A 62 8.26 -9.76 9.79
CA PHE A 62 9.18 -9.30 8.76
C PHE A 62 8.40 -8.51 7.69
N VAL A 63 8.53 -7.19 7.73
CA VAL A 63 7.84 -6.26 6.82
C VAL A 63 8.77 -5.80 5.70
N HIS A 64 8.26 -5.71 4.47
CA HIS A 64 8.96 -5.10 3.36
C HIS A 64 8.19 -3.90 2.79
N ASN A 65 8.74 -2.69 2.97
CA ASN A 65 8.21 -1.46 2.42
C ASN A 65 8.81 -1.16 1.03
N CYS A 66 8.02 -1.34 -0.04
CA CYS A 66 8.50 -1.20 -1.41
C CYS A 66 8.29 0.22 -1.96
N SER A 67 9.22 0.66 -2.81
CA SER A 67 9.18 1.95 -3.53
C SER A 67 8.95 3.16 -2.62
N TRP A 68 9.76 3.29 -1.57
CA TRP A 68 9.48 4.24 -0.51
C TRP A 68 9.98 5.68 -0.74
N GLY A 69 10.64 6.01 -1.86
CA GLY A 69 10.88 7.40 -2.30
C GLY A 69 12.02 8.19 -1.63
N PHE A 70 12.52 7.76 -0.47
CA PHE A 70 13.72 8.28 0.22
C PHE A 70 13.68 9.69 0.81
N GLU A 71 12.57 10.43 0.65
CA GLU A 71 12.55 11.87 0.90
C GLU A 71 11.35 12.29 1.78
N ASP A 72 11.50 13.42 2.47
CA ASP A 72 10.45 14.13 3.21
C ASP A 72 9.54 13.23 4.07
N ILE A 73 8.23 13.24 3.78
CA ILE A 73 7.22 12.53 4.57
C ILE A 73 7.38 11.01 4.53
N HIS A 74 8.05 10.49 3.50
CA HIS A 74 8.36 9.08 3.41
C HIS A 74 9.42 8.65 4.43
N LEU A 75 10.37 9.54 4.77
CA LEU A 75 11.34 9.28 5.84
C LEU A 75 10.67 9.23 7.21
N VAL A 76 9.67 10.10 7.44
CA VAL A 76 8.86 10.07 8.67
C VAL A 76 8.13 8.73 8.78
N PHE A 77 7.45 8.30 7.72
CA PHE A 77 6.75 7.01 7.71
C PHE A 77 7.69 5.81 7.89
N LYS A 78 8.82 5.79 7.17
CA LYS A 78 9.87 4.78 7.35
C LYS A 78 10.32 4.68 8.80
N THR A 79 10.54 5.82 9.46
CA THR A 79 11.00 5.87 10.85
C THR A 79 9.98 5.22 11.79
N TRP A 80 8.68 5.44 11.56
CA TRP A 80 7.62 4.78 12.32
C TRP A 80 7.57 3.27 12.08
N ILE A 81 7.69 2.83 10.83
CA ILE A 81 7.75 1.40 10.49
C ILE A 81 8.97 0.75 11.16
N ASP A 82 10.15 1.36 11.09
CA ASP A 82 11.37 0.85 11.72
C ASP A 82 11.25 0.77 13.25
N ALA A 83 10.56 1.72 13.87
CA ALA A 83 10.37 1.77 15.33
C ALA A 83 9.36 0.71 15.81
N LEU A 84 8.26 0.52 15.09
CA LEU A 84 7.19 -0.43 15.45
C LEU A 84 7.51 -1.86 15.04
N PHE A 85 8.24 -2.03 13.92
CA PHE A 85 8.54 -3.33 13.32
C PHE A 85 10.05 -3.41 13.01
N PRO A 86 10.91 -3.74 13.99
CA PRO A 86 12.36 -3.63 13.86
C PRO A 86 12.99 -4.52 12.78
N LEU A 87 12.32 -5.59 12.35
CA LEU A 87 12.78 -6.45 11.26
C LEU A 87 12.45 -5.89 9.87
N SER A 88 11.81 -4.73 9.78
CA SER A 88 11.45 -4.11 8.50
C SER A 88 12.66 -3.88 7.61
N ILE A 89 12.44 -4.07 6.30
CA ILE A 89 13.35 -3.63 5.26
C ILE A 89 12.60 -2.78 4.24
N HIS A 90 13.35 -2.01 3.46
CA HIS A 90 12.78 -1.07 2.50
C HIS A 90 13.48 -1.20 1.16
N SER A 91 12.76 -1.01 0.07
CA SER A 91 13.36 -1.00 -1.26
C SER A 91 12.87 0.14 -2.12
N ASP A 92 13.66 0.45 -3.14
CA ASP A 92 13.29 1.37 -4.22
C ASP A 92 14.11 1.03 -5.47
N VAL A 93 13.76 1.65 -6.60
CA VAL A 93 14.50 1.49 -7.87
C VAL A 93 15.85 2.20 -7.82
N ARG A 94 15.99 3.24 -6.98
CA ARG A 94 17.24 4.00 -6.82
C ARG A 94 18.05 3.46 -5.63
N PRO A 95 19.40 3.54 -5.68
CA PRO A 95 20.22 3.28 -4.51
C PRO A 95 20.04 4.36 -3.43
N SER A 96 20.23 3.98 -2.18
CA SER A 96 20.15 4.88 -1.01
C SER A 96 21.16 4.48 0.06
N THR A 97 21.61 5.46 0.84
CA THR A 97 22.46 5.26 2.01
C THR A 97 21.68 5.04 3.30
N PHE A 98 20.34 5.15 3.26
CA PHE A 98 19.50 4.94 4.43
C PHE A 98 19.54 3.47 4.88
N HIS A 99 19.72 3.26 6.18
CA HIS A 99 19.77 1.93 6.78
C HIS A 99 18.55 1.07 6.40
N LYS A 100 18.78 -0.24 6.20
CA LYS A 100 17.80 -1.25 5.75
C LYS A 100 17.15 -0.97 4.39
N THR A 101 17.78 -0.13 3.57
CA THR A 101 17.30 0.14 2.21
C THR A 101 18.13 -0.63 1.19
N TYR A 102 17.48 -1.29 0.25
CA TYR A 102 18.12 -1.99 -0.85
C TYR A 102 17.49 -1.65 -2.19
N VAL A 103 18.19 -1.98 -3.28
CA VAL A 103 17.71 -1.70 -4.63
C VAL A 103 16.85 -2.86 -5.10
N TRP A 104 15.60 -2.58 -5.44
CA TRP A 104 14.73 -3.50 -6.15
C TRP A 104 13.70 -2.73 -6.99
N ASP A 105 13.60 -3.10 -8.26
CA ASP A 105 12.61 -2.58 -9.19
C ASP A 105 11.35 -3.46 -9.15
N ILE A 106 10.23 -2.87 -8.74
CA ILE A 106 8.95 -3.58 -8.57
C ILE A 106 8.37 -4.12 -9.90
N THR A 107 8.85 -3.64 -11.04
CA THR A 107 8.50 -4.18 -12.37
C THR A 107 9.19 -5.50 -12.66
N GLN A 108 10.26 -5.81 -11.94
CA GLN A 108 11.04 -7.03 -12.08
C GLN A 108 10.55 -8.11 -11.12
N ARG A 109 10.76 -9.37 -11.52
CA ARG A 109 10.57 -10.51 -10.61
C ARG A 109 11.37 -10.26 -9.32
N PRO A 110 10.80 -10.50 -8.13
CA PRO A 110 11.56 -10.40 -6.89
C PRO A 110 12.75 -11.38 -6.90
N PRO A 111 13.93 -10.98 -6.39
CA PRO A 111 15.04 -11.89 -6.17
C PRO A 111 14.62 -13.09 -5.31
N ASP A 112 15.23 -14.26 -5.56
CA ASP A 112 14.84 -15.50 -4.87
C ASP A 112 15.01 -15.39 -3.34
N GLU A 113 15.92 -14.52 -2.87
CA GLU A 113 16.18 -14.26 -1.45
C GLU A 113 15.01 -13.59 -0.72
N ILE A 114 14.03 -13.03 -1.44
CA ILE A 114 12.87 -12.34 -0.87
C ILE A 114 11.53 -13.00 -1.25
N VAL A 115 11.55 -14.03 -2.09
CA VAL A 115 10.36 -14.84 -2.39
C VAL A 115 9.89 -15.58 -1.12
N ASN A 116 8.58 -15.58 -0.87
CA ASN A 116 7.95 -16.26 0.27
C ASN A 116 8.51 -15.91 1.66
N LYS A 117 9.03 -14.70 1.86
CA LYS A 117 9.81 -14.32 3.05
C LYS A 117 9.04 -13.48 4.06
N PHE A 118 8.18 -12.57 3.60
CA PHE A 118 7.64 -11.52 4.46
C PHE A 118 6.30 -11.88 5.07
N ASP A 119 6.10 -11.42 6.30
CA ASP A 119 4.81 -11.34 6.98
C ASP A 119 3.92 -10.27 6.34
N ALA A 120 4.52 -9.14 5.93
CA ALA A 120 3.81 -8.07 5.25
C ALA A 120 4.64 -7.43 4.14
N VAL A 121 3.98 -7.08 3.03
CA VAL A 121 4.56 -6.32 1.91
C VAL A 121 3.71 -5.07 1.69
N LEU A 122 4.36 -3.92 1.60
CA LEU A 122 3.71 -2.61 1.46
C LEU A 122 4.05 -1.98 0.11
N ASN A 123 3.08 -1.32 -0.52
CA ASN A 123 3.29 -0.38 -1.63
C ASN A 123 2.28 0.77 -1.51
N ILE A 124 2.73 1.99 -1.19
CA ILE A 124 1.85 3.08 -0.75
C ILE A 124 1.94 4.25 -1.74
N SER A 125 0.82 4.64 -2.36
CA SER A 125 0.70 5.46 -3.59
C SER A 125 1.98 5.56 -4.40
N THR A 126 2.29 4.49 -5.13
CA THR A 126 3.45 4.42 -6.02
C THR A 126 3.12 3.67 -7.30
N LEU A 127 2.47 2.51 -7.17
CA LEU A 127 2.18 1.61 -8.30
C LEU A 127 1.43 2.30 -9.45
N GLU A 128 0.53 3.24 -9.17
CA GLU A 128 -0.23 4.06 -10.11
C GLU A 128 0.61 5.04 -10.95
N HIS A 129 1.83 5.33 -10.52
CA HIS A 129 2.76 6.23 -11.22
C HIS A 129 3.73 5.46 -12.12
N VAL A 130 3.73 4.13 -12.07
CA VAL A 130 4.65 3.29 -12.83
C VAL A 130 4.05 2.96 -14.19
N PRO A 131 4.70 3.30 -15.32
CA PRO A 131 4.18 3.04 -16.66
C PRO A 131 4.35 1.55 -17.06
N PHE A 132 3.70 0.64 -16.33
CA PHE A 132 3.81 -0.80 -16.50
C PHE A 132 2.45 -1.50 -16.31
N ASP A 133 2.42 -2.83 -16.43
CA ASP A 133 1.22 -3.59 -16.04
C ASP A 133 1.12 -3.68 -14.51
N HIS A 134 0.13 -3.00 -13.96
CA HIS A 134 -0.10 -2.89 -12.52
C HIS A 134 -0.45 -4.24 -11.88
N LEU A 135 -1.08 -5.17 -12.62
CA LEU A 135 -1.31 -6.53 -12.13
C LEU A 135 -0.01 -7.33 -12.05
N LYS A 136 0.94 -7.09 -12.97
CA LYS A 136 2.25 -7.75 -12.91
C LYS A 136 3.09 -7.24 -11.75
N ILE A 137 3.01 -5.94 -11.45
CA ILE A 137 3.61 -5.38 -10.23
C ILE A 137 2.97 -6.00 -8.99
N LEU A 138 1.63 -6.09 -8.93
CA LEU A 138 0.94 -6.76 -7.84
C LEU A 138 1.41 -8.22 -7.67
N GLU A 139 1.53 -8.97 -8.76
CA GLU A 139 2.06 -10.35 -8.77
C GLU A 139 3.47 -10.41 -8.14
N ASN A 140 4.35 -9.46 -8.49
CA ASN A 140 5.69 -9.37 -7.92
C ASN A 140 5.70 -9.06 -6.42
N HIS A 141 4.76 -8.24 -5.93
CA HIS A 141 4.59 -8.03 -4.48
C HIS A 141 4.07 -9.28 -3.77
N LEU A 142 3.03 -9.91 -4.31
CA LEU A 142 2.38 -11.08 -3.71
C LEU A 142 3.30 -12.32 -3.66
N LYS A 143 4.26 -12.46 -4.57
CA LYS A 143 5.29 -13.51 -4.55
C LYS A 143 6.22 -13.46 -3.34
N GLN A 144 6.34 -12.31 -2.70
CA GLN A 144 7.25 -12.14 -1.56
C GLN A 144 6.60 -12.54 -0.23
N LEU A 145 5.27 -12.64 -0.19
CA LEU A 145 4.51 -13.01 1.00
C LEU A 145 4.73 -14.47 1.34
N LYS A 146 5.02 -14.78 2.60
CA LYS A 146 4.88 -16.16 3.09
C LYS A 146 3.41 -16.55 3.22
N ARG A 147 3.13 -17.84 3.43
CA ARG A 147 1.77 -18.31 3.73
C ARG A 147 1.22 -17.61 4.98
N GLY A 148 0.01 -17.05 4.89
CA GLY A 148 -0.60 -16.24 5.94
C GLY A 148 -0.18 -14.76 5.96
N GLY A 149 0.82 -14.37 5.16
CA GLY A 149 1.28 -12.99 5.04
C GLY A 149 0.30 -12.10 4.28
N ILE A 150 0.43 -10.78 4.49
CA ILE A 150 -0.48 -9.77 3.96
C ILE A 150 0.21 -8.76 3.03
N PHE A 151 -0.49 -8.35 1.98
CA PHE A 151 -0.13 -7.18 1.19
C PHE A 151 -1.04 -6.02 1.58
N LEU A 152 -0.45 -4.85 1.81
CA LEU A 152 -1.16 -3.59 2.03
C LEU A 152 -0.75 -2.61 0.94
N GLY A 153 -1.72 -2.15 0.17
CA GLY A 153 -1.51 -1.18 -0.89
C GLY A 153 -2.45 0.00 -0.81
N THR A 154 -1.99 1.18 -1.19
CA THR A 154 -2.83 2.36 -1.39
C THR A 154 -2.52 2.98 -2.74
N PHE A 155 -3.52 3.58 -3.38
CA PHE A 155 -3.39 4.05 -4.74
C PHE A 155 -4.26 5.27 -5.00
N ASP A 156 -3.70 6.22 -5.74
CA ASP A 156 -4.42 7.32 -6.34
C ASP A 156 -5.22 6.85 -7.57
N VAL A 157 -6.43 7.38 -7.71
CA VAL A 157 -7.36 7.12 -8.81
C VAL A 157 -7.93 8.46 -9.30
N PRO A 158 -7.91 8.76 -10.62
CA PRO A 158 -7.37 7.93 -11.69
C PRO A 158 -5.83 7.84 -11.68
N GLY A 159 -5.32 6.67 -12.03
CA GLY A 159 -3.89 6.35 -12.06
C GLY A 159 -3.69 4.84 -12.06
N LEU A 160 -4.31 4.16 -11.09
CA LEU A 160 -4.37 2.70 -11.04
C LEU A 160 -5.18 2.10 -12.20
N GLN A 161 -4.73 0.98 -12.77
CA GLN A 161 -5.47 0.16 -13.74
C GLN A 161 -6.62 -0.64 -13.05
N THR A 162 -7.54 0.07 -12.37
CA THR A 162 -8.59 -0.51 -11.51
C THR A 162 -9.35 -1.65 -12.17
N LYS A 163 -9.80 -1.48 -13.42
CA LYS A 163 -10.55 -2.51 -14.17
C LYS A 163 -9.85 -3.87 -14.22
N LYS A 164 -8.50 -3.89 -14.29
CA LYS A 164 -7.76 -5.16 -14.30
C LYS A 164 -7.84 -5.86 -12.95
N PHE A 165 -7.73 -5.11 -11.85
CA PHE A 165 -7.86 -5.61 -10.49
C PHE A 165 -9.29 -6.10 -10.24
N GLU A 166 -10.27 -5.33 -10.68
CA GLU A 166 -11.69 -5.69 -10.53
C GLU A 166 -12.02 -7.00 -11.26
N ASN A 167 -11.50 -7.17 -12.47
CA ASN A 167 -11.65 -8.42 -13.23
C ASN A 167 -10.94 -9.60 -12.55
N LEU A 168 -9.74 -9.39 -11.98
CA LEU A 168 -9.00 -10.43 -11.25
C LEU A 168 -9.74 -10.87 -9.98
N PHE A 169 -10.29 -9.91 -9.23
CA PHE A 169 -10.93 -10.17 -7.95
C PHE A 169 -12.41 -10.57 -8.08
N GLY A 170 -13.02 -10.35 -9.25
CA GLY A 170 -14.47 -10.48 -9.43
C GLY A 170 -15.26 -9.47 -8.59
N LEU A 171 -14.68 -8.29 -8.34
CA LEU A 171 -15.14 -7.31 -7.37
C LEU A 171 -14.93 -5.88 -7.88
N GLN A 172 -15.81 -4.96 -7.50
CA GLN A 172 -15.60 -3.52 -7.73
C GLN A 172 -15.33 -2.81 -6.40
N ILE A 173 -14.61 -1.68 -6.43
CA ILE A 173 -14.54 -0.82 -5.24
C ILE A 173 -15.96 -0.27 -4.98
N PRO A 174 -16.55 -0.44 -3.78
CA PRO A 174 -17.91 0.01 -3.52
C PRO A 174 -18.15 1.48 -3.89
N ASN A 175 -19.26 1.75 -4.57
CA ASN A 175 -19.55 3.07 -5.11
C ASN A 175 -20.27 3.94 -4.07
N SER A 176 -19.57 4.43 -3.06
CA SER A 176 -20.11 5.39 -2.08
C SER A 176 -19.81 6.83 -2.53
N ASN A 177 -20.63 7.40 -3.41
CA ASN A 177 -20.29 8.68 -4.05
C ASN A 177 -20.22 9.89 -3.09
N ASP A 178 -20.89 9.86 -1.93
CA ASP A 178 -21.02 11.07 -1.12
C ASP A 178 -19.89 11.32 -0.10
N ASP A 179 -19.10 10.29 0.25
CA ASP A 179 -18.10 10.40 1.32
C ASP A 179 -16.65 10.18 0.87
N ARG A 180 -16.39 9.95 -0.43
CA ARG A 180 -15.04 9.68 -0.92
C ARG A 180 -14.09 10.80 -0.58
N LEU A 181 -12.89 10.42 -0.15
CA LEU A 181 -11.83 11.35 0.09
C LEU A 181 -11.30 11.91 -1.25
N THR A 182 -11.17 13.23 -1.31
CA THR A 182 -10.68 14.02 -2.44
C THR A 182 -9.65 15.04 -1.95
N PRO A 183 -8.83 15.62 -2.85
CA PRO A 183 -7.95 16.71 -2.50
C PRO A 183 -8.66 17.92 -1.87
N ARG A 184 -9.96 18.12 -2.11
CA ARG A 184 -10.71 19.28 -1.57
C ARG A 184 -11.33 19.05 -0.21
N ASN A 185 -11.84 17.85 0.05
CA ASN A 185 -12.48 17.49 1.32
C ASN A 185 -11.53 16.81 2.32
N SER A 186 -10.25 16.67 1.97
CA SER A 186 -9.18 16.30 2.91
C SER A 186 -9.04 17.33 4.03
N LYS A 187 -8.61 16.87 5.22
CA LYS A 187 -8.21 17.75 6.33
C LYS A 187 -7.03 18.66 5.98
N ILE A 188 -6.23 18.25 5.00
CA ILE A 188 -5.21 19.09 4.36
C ILE A 188 -5.60 19.20 2.89
N PRO A 189 -6.37 20.24 2.51
CA PRO A 189 -6.74 20.42 1.12
C PRO A 189 -5.51 20.65 0.25
N ASP A 190 -5.47 20.03 -0.93
CA ASP A 190 -4.46 20.36 -1.94
C ASP A 190 -4.66 21.80 -2.43
N LYS A 191 -3.67 22.64 -2.14
CA LYS A 191 -3.64 24.05 -2.57
C LYS A 191 -2.49 24.35 -3.52
N ILE A 192 -1.58 23.40 -3.71
CA ILE A 192 -0.31 23.63 -4.41
C ILE A 192 -0.34 22.98 -5.78
N LEU A 193 -0.77 21.72 -5.88
CA LEU A 193 -0.70 20.96 -7.12
C LEU A 193 -1.90 21.22 -8.04
N GLY A 194 -3.04 21.62 -7.47
CA GLY A 194 -4.26 21.90 -8.24
C GLY A 194 -4.90 20.62 -8.77
N LEU A 195 -4.86 19.54 -8.01
CA LEU A 195 -5.40 18.24 -8.38
C LEU A 195 -6.91 18.29 -8.64
N PRO A 196 -7.44 17.49 -9.58
CA PRO A 196 -8.85 17.53 -9.93
C PRO A 196 -9.74 16.91 -8.84
N GLU A 197 -11.02 17.29 -8.81
CA GLU A 197 -11.97 16.83 -7.78
C GLU A 197 -12.25 15.32 -7.82
N ASN A 198 -12.11 14.72 -9.00
CA ASN A 198 -12.28 13.27 -9.18
C ASN A 198 -11.00 12.48 -8.84
N PHE A 199 -9.99 13.14 -8.28
CA PHE A 199 -8.83 12.47 -7.72
C PHE A 199 -9.22 11.90 -6.35
N ASN A 200 -9.09 10.60 -6.19
CA ASN A 200 -9.46 9.85 -5.00
C ASN A 200 -8.32 8.93 -4.60
N VAL A 201 -8.40 8.38 -3.38
CA VAL A 201 -7.45 7.38 -2.90
C VAL A 201 -8.21 6.14 -2.46
N CYS A 202 -7.72 4.97 -2.86
CA CYS A 202 -8.24 3.67 -2.43
C CYS A 202 -7.16 2.86 -1.72
N TYR A 203 -7.58 1.81 -1.02
CA TYR A 203 -6.71 0.88 -0.34
C TYR A 203 -7.09 -0.58 -0.63
N LEU A 204 -6.09 -1.45 -0.57
CA LEU A 204 -6.16 -2.88 -0.83
C LEU A 204 -5.47 -3.65 0.30
N LYS A 205 -6.15 -4.67 0.82
CA LYS A 205 -5.57 -5.69 1.68
C LYS A 205 -5.79 -7.06 1.08
N ILE A 206 -4.70 -7.79 0.86
CA ILE A 206 -4.71 -9.17 0.35
C ILE A 206 -3.98 -10.05 1.34
N ARG A 207 -4.50 -11.24 1.61
CA ARG A 207 -3.80 -12.28 2.36
C ARG A 207 -3.44 -13.44 1.46
N ARG A 208 -2.25 -14.01 1.65
CA ARG A 208 -1.88 -15.30 1.08
C ARG A 208 -2.39 -16.45 1.95
N ILE A 209 -3.04 -17.44 1.35
CA ILE A 209 -3.71 -18.57 2.02
C ILE A 209 -2.80 -19.80 2.13
#